data_AF-A0A258HLZ6-F1
#
_entry.id   AF-A0A258HLZ6-F1
#
_cell.length_a   1.000
_cell.length_b   1.000
_cell.length_c   1.000
_cell.angle_alpha   90.00
_cell.angle_beta   90.00
_cell.angle_gamma   90.00
#
_symmetry.space_group_name_H-M   'P 1'
#
loop_
_entity.id
_entity.type
_entity.pdbx_description
1 polymer ?
#
loop_
_entity_poly.entity_id
_entity_poly.type
_entity_poly.pdbx_seq_one_letter_code
_entity_poly.pdbx_strand_id
1 'polypeptide(L)'
;MDKFELLSTFCESAISRPVESRPVVIPWGDQSRLLWPEAQYFAPWRDVAYASASESAADDAIQDRVRLRRWKRVSPEAGRVLGSRLTQALAVIQVNEMAGERAGTTFPSGLDDKALTEALLIYWCYAMELPLAESGGAPAGRA
;
A
#
# COMPACT_ATOMS: atom_id res chain seq x y z
N MET A 1 9.73 3.57 -13.03
CA MET A 1 8.50 4.33 -12.79
C MET A 1 8.51 4.74 -11.34
N ASP A 2 8.51 6.04 -11.07
CA ASP A 2 8.46 6.54 -9.71
C ASP A 2 7.04 6.40 -9.12
N LYS A 3 6.92 6.49 -7.79
CA LYS A 3 5.65 6.31 -7.07
C LYS A 3 4.60 7.36 -7.45
N PHE A 4 5.00 8.61 -7.58
CA PHE A 4 4.11 9.71 -7.96
C PHE A 4 3.68 9.58 -9.42
N GLU A 5 4.58 9.19 -10.32
CA GLU A 5 4.26 8.89 -11.72
C GLU A 5 3.25 7.74 -11.85
N LEU A 6 3.42 6.65 -11.07
CA LEU A 6 2.45 5.55 -11.04
C LEU A 6 1.09 6.02 -10.51
N LEU A 7 1.09 6.78 -9.42
CA LEU A 7 -0.13 7.24 -8.79
C LEU A 7 -0.91 8.22 -9.68
N SER A 8 -0.24 9.18 -10.29
CA SER A 8 -0.86 10.15 -11.20
C SER A 8 -1.46 9.45 -12.41
N THR A 9 -0.68 8.59 -13.07
CA THR A 9 -1.12 7.81 -14.24
C THR A 9 -2.35 6.96 -13.90
N PHE A 10 -2.34 6.31 -12.74
CA PHE A 10 -3.47 5.51 -12.29
C PHE A 10 -4.72 6.38 -12.06
N CYS A 11 -4.58 7.48 -11.31
CA CYS A 11 -5.71 8.34 -10.99
C CYS A 11 -6.36 8.94 -12.25
N GLU A 12 -5.57 9.41 -13.22
CA GLU A 12 -6.06 9.93 -14.51
C GLU A 12 -6.84 8.86 -15.28
N SER A 13 -6.27 7.65 -15.35
CA SER A 13 -6.94 6.52 -16.01
C SER A 13 -8.24 6.13 -15.31
N ALA A 14 -8.29 6.17 -13.97
CA ALA A 14 -9.45 5.77 -13.20
C ALA A 14 -10.62 6.74 -13.34
N ILE A 15 -10.35 8.05 -13.36
CA ILE A 15 -11.39 9.09 -13.48
C ILE A 15 -11.72 9.46 -14.94
N SER A 16 -10.96 8.93 -15.91
CA SER A 16 -11.08 9.24 -17.35
C SER A 16 -11.06 10.75 -17.65
N ARG A 17 -10.35 11.52 -16.82
CA ARG A 17 -10.19 12.98 -16.87
C ARG A 17 -8.81 13.36 -16.29
N PRO A 18 -8.28 14.55 -16.61
CA PRO A 18 -7.05 15.04 -15.99
C PRO A 18 -7.17 15.13 -14.46
N VAL A 19 -6.06 14.92 -13.74
CA VAL A 19 -5.95 14.99 -12.27
C VAL A 19 -6.38 16.35 -11.68
N GLU A 20 -6.55 17.38 -12.53
CA GLU A 20 -7.13 18.70 -12.21
C GLU A 20 -8.57 18.67 -11.64
N SER A 21 -9.17 17.49 -11.46
CA SER A 21 -10.36 17.32 -10.63
C SER A 21 -10.16 17.91 -9.22
N ARG A 22 -11.22 18.43 -8.61
CA ARG A 22 -11.16 19.04 -7.28
C ARG A 22 -10.61 18.01 -6.27
N PRO A 23 -9.51 18.30 -5.54
CA PRO A 23 -8.99 17.37 -4.55
C PRO A 23 -9.99 17.15 -3.42
N VAL A 24 -10.10 15.91 -2.96
CA VAL A 24 -10.91 15.51 -1.81
C VAL A 24 -10.02 14.85 -0.77
N VAL A 25 -10.25 15.20 0.50
CA VAL A 25 -9.58 14.56 1.63
C VAL A 25 -10.32 13.27 1.94
N ILE A 26 -9.59 12.17 1.98
CA ILE A 26 -10.09 10.86 2.36
C ILE A 26 -9.78 10.65 3.85
N PRO A 27 -10.79 10.61 4.73
CA PRO A 27 -10.59 10.45 6.17
C PRO A 27 -9.78 9.20 6.52
N TRP A 28 -9.02 9.27 7.62
CA TRP A 28 -8.22 8.14 8.10
C TRP A 28 -9.02 6.85 8.27
N GLY A 29 -10.20 6.93 8.91
CA GLY A 29 -11.10 5.78 9.10
C GLY A 29 -11.56 5.16 7.78
N ASP A 30 -11.80 5.96 6.74
CA ASP A 30 -12.16 5.46 5.41
C ASP A 30 -10.98 4.75 4.75
N GLN A 31 -9.76 5.28 4.88
CA GLN A 31 -8.57 4.59 4.38
C GLN A 31 -8.35 3.24 5.09
N SER A 32 -8.53 3.21 6.41
CA SER A 32 -8.46 1.99 7.21
C SER A 32 -9.47 0.95 6.74
N ARG A 33 -10.74 1.36 6.54
CA ARG A 33 -11.81 0.50 6.00
C ARG A 33 -11.45 -0.08 4.63
N LEU A 34 -10.85 0.71 3.75
CA LEU A 34 -10.52 0.30 2.39
C LEU A 34 -9.28 -0.61 2.31
N LEU A 35 -8.29 -0.40 3.17
CA LEU A 35 -7.04 -1.18 3.17
C LEU A 35 -7.11 -2.44 4.05
N TRP A 36 -8.01 -2.50 5.04
CA TRP A 36 -8.10 -3.65 5.94
C TRP A 36 -8.33 -5.00 5.20
N PRO A 37 -9.24 -5.10 4.21
CA PRO A 37 -9.40 -6.35 3.46
C PRO A 37 -8.14 -6.77 2.70
N GLU A 38 -7.38 -5.80 2.20
CA GLU A 38 -6.12 -6.06 1.50
C GLU A 38 -5.07 -6.61 2.48
N ALA A 39 -4.97 -6.08 3.70
CA ALA A 39 -4.09 -6.62 4.74
C ALA A 39 -4.48 -8.05 5.15
N GLN A 40 -5.79 -8.34 5.26
CA GLN A 40 -6.29 -9.68 5.57
C GLN A 40 -5.93 -10.72 4.50
N TYR A 41 -5.88 -10.32 3.23
CA TYR A 41 -5.46 -11.21 2.15
C TYR A 41 -4.04 -11.77 2.36
N PHE A 42 -3.13 -10.98 2.91
CA PHE A 42 -1.74 -11.37 3.17
C PHE A 42 -1.49 -11.99 4.55
N ALA A 43 -2.52 -12.06 5.41
CA ALA A 43 -2.41 -12.63 6.76
C ALA A 43 -1.83 -14.07 6.81
N PRO A 44 -2.12 -14.98 5.86
CA PRO A 44 -1.55 -16.33 5.86
C PRO A 44 -0.02 -16.39 5.76
N TRP A 45 0.63 -15.32 5.30
CA TRP A 45 2.08 -15.27 5.14
C TRP A 45 2.80 -14.52 6.26
N ARG A 46 2.11 -14.15 7.35
CA ARG A 46 2.72 -13.38 8.45
C ARG A 46 3.95 -14.06 9.06
N ASP A 47 3.95 -15.39 9.13
CA ASP A 47 5.03 -16.17 9.74
C ASP A 47 6.16 -16.52 8.75
N VAL A 48 6.03 -16.14 7.48
CA VAL A 48 7.11 -16.26 6.49
C VAL A 48 8.21 -15.26 6.85
N ALA A 49 9.47 -15.65 6.70
CA ALA A 49 10.58 -14.74 6.93
C ALA A 49 10.54 -13.55 5.95
N TYR A 50 10.78 -12.34 6.45
CA TYR A 50 10.91 -11.18 5.59
C TYR A 50 12.17 -11.31 4.73
N ALA A 51 12.04 -11.10 3.42
CA ALA A 51 13.15 -11.15 2.47
C ALA A 51 13.17 -9.87 1.64
N SER A 52 14.16 -9.00 1.86
CA SER A 52 14.33 -7.74 1.12
C SER A 52 14.46 -7.96 -0.39
N ALA A 53 15.03 -9.09 -0.81
CA ALA A 53 15.10 -9.50 -2.21
C ALA A 53 13.72 -9.66 -2.88
N SER A 54 12.63 -9.77 -2.10
CA SER A 54 11.25 -9.89 -2.61
C SER A 54 10.51 -8.56 -2.69
N GLU A 55 11.13 -7.43 -2.33
CA GLU A 55 10.49 -6.10 -2.37
C GLU A 55 10.09 -5.69 -3.79
N SER A 56 10.94 -5.95 -4.78
CA SER A 56 10.60 -5.70 -6.19
C SER A 56 9.40 -6.55 -6.65
N ALA A 57 9.33 -7.81 -6.21
CA ALA A 57 8.20 -8.68 -6.54
C ALA A 57 6.90 -8.22 -5.87
N ALA A 58 6.98 -7.62 -4.69
CA ALA A 58 5.84 -6.97 -4.03
C ALA A 58 5.38 -5.72 -4.80
N ASP A 59 6.31 -4.91 -5.30
CA ASP A 59 5.98 -3.74 -6.15
C ASP A 59 5.32 -4.15 -7.47
N ASP A 60 5.84 -5.18 -8.12
CA ASP A 60 5.23 -5.77 -9.33
C ASP A 60 3.81 -6.27 -9.06
N ALA A 61 3.59 -6.90 -7.90
CA ALA A 61 2.27 -7.38 -7.49
C ALA A 61 1.27 -6.23 -7.27
N ILE A 62 1.70 -5.07 -6.75
CA ILE A 62 0.84 -3.87 -6.65
C ILE A 62 0.47 -3.36 -8.03
N GLN A 63 1.44 -3.25 -8.95
CA GLN A 63 1.16 -2.83 -10.33
C GLN A 63 0.18 -3.78 -11.02
N ASP A 64 0.35 -5.10 -10.86
CA ASP A 64 -0.57 -6.11 -11.35
C ASP A 64 -1.96 -5.99 -10.71
N ARG A 65 -2.04 -5.76 -9.39
CA ARG A 65 -3.31 -5.58 -8.66
C ARG A 65 -4.10 -4.39 -9.17
N VAL A 66 -3.42 -3.28 -9.45
CA VAL A 66 -4.00 -2.05 -9.99
C VAL A 66 -4.51 -2.29 -11.41
N ARG A 67 -3.71 -2.94 -12.26
CA ARG A 67 -4.08 -3.24 -13.65
C ARG A 67 -5.26 -4.23 -13.76
N LEU A 68 -5.28 -5.26 -12.91
CA LEU A 68 -6.20 -6.38 -13.03
C LEU A 68 -7.39 -6.32 -12.08
N ARG A 69 -7.40 -5.34 -11.16
CA ARG A 69 -8.40 -5.16 -10.11
C ARG A 69 -8.57 -6.39 -9.20
N ARG A 70 -7.54 -7.22 -9.11
CA ARG A 70 -7.45 -8.41 -8.26
C ARG A 70 -6.00 -8.81 -8.02
N TRP A 71 -5.73 -9.48 -6.91
CA TRP A 71 -4.43 -10.13 -6.72
C TRP A 71 -4.27 -11.29 -7.69
N LYS A 72 -3.15 -11.29 -8.41
CA LYS A 72 -2.63 -12.50 -9.05
C LYS A 72 -2.01 -13.42 -8.00
N ARG A 73 -1.50 -14.57 -8.44
CA ARG A 73 -0.70 -15.44 -7.57
C ARG A 73 0.54 -14.68 -7.09
N VAL A 74 0.55 -14.30 -5.83
CA VAL A 74 1.70 -13.70 -5.13
C VAL A 74 2.48 -14.83 -4.47
N SER A 75 3.82 -14.76 -4.50
CA SER A 75 4.65 -15.73 -3.75
C SER A 75 4.51 -15.48 -2.24
N PRO A 76 4.77 -16.48 -1.39
CA PRO A 76 4.74 -16.29 0.06
C PRO A 76 5.65 -15.16 0.55
N GLU A 77 6.85 -15.02 -0.03
CA GLU A 77 7.84 -14.00 0.36
C GLU A 77 7.41 -12.59 -0.06
N ALA A 78 6.92 -12.42 -1.29
CA ALA A 78 6.35 -11.15 -1.73
C ALA A 78 5.07 -10.82 -0.93
N GLY A 79 4.27 -11.83 -0.62
CA GLY A 79 3.08 -11.71 0.22
C GLY A 79 3.42 -11.27 1.65
N ARG A 80 4.52 -11.77 2.22
CA ARG A 80 5.04 -11.32 3.52
C ARG A 80 5.42 -9.85 3.51
N VAL A 81 6.11 -9.39 2.45
CA VAL A 81 6.50 -7.98 2.27
C VAL A 81 5.25 -7.09 2.19
N LEU A 82 4.27 -7.46 1.35
CA LEU A 82 3.02 -6.73 1.21
C LEU A 82 2.24 -6.67 2.52
N GLY A 83 2.15 -7.79 3.24
CA GLY A 83 1.53 -7.86 4.55
C GLY A 83 2.20 -6.92 5.58
N SER A 84 3.53 -6.82 5.57
CA SER A 84 4.27 -5.85 6.41
C SER A 84 3.94 -4.41 6.05
N ARG A 85 4.05 -4.06 4.77
CA ARG A 85 3.81 -2.69 4.28
C ARG A 85 2.39 -2.23 4.63
N LEU A 86 1.40 -3.09 4.38
CA LEU A 86 0.00 -2.84 4.75
C LEU A 86 -0.20 -2.70 6.26
N THR A 87 0.43 -3.56 7.06
CA THR A 87 0.36 -3.47 8.53
C THR A 87 0.92 -2.14 9.03
N GLN A 88 2.08 -1.73 8.52
CA GLN A 88 2.71 -0.47 8.90
C GLN A 88 1.91 0.75 8.42
N ALA A 89 1.37 0.71 7.20
CA ALA A 89 0.47 1.75 6.69
C ALA A 89 -0.78 1.90 7.58
N LEU A 90 -1.43 0.79 7.90
CA LEU A 90 -2.61 0.78 8.78
C LEU A 90 -2.26 1.30 10.19
N ALA A 91 -1.10 0.97 10.74
CA ALA A 91 -0.66 1.50 12.02
C ALA A 91 -0.51 3.03 11.98
N VAL A 92 0.10 3.59 10.92
CA VAL A 92 0.22 5.04 10.74
C VAL A 92 -1.16 5.70 10.62
N ILE A 93 -2.05 5.11 9.81
CA ILE A 93 -3.43 5.59 9.63
C ILE A 93 -4.16 5.64 10.98
N GLN A 94 -4.11 4.56 11.75
CA GLN A 94 -4.77 4.47 13.06
C GLN A 94 -4.21 5.45 14.08
N VAL A 95 -2.88 5.64 14.13
CA VAL A 95 -2.26 6.62 15.04
C VAL A 95 -2.72 8.04 14.71
N ASN A 96 -2.79 8.41 13.43
CA ASN A 96 -3.27 9.73 13.02
C ASN A 96 -4.77 9.92 13.32
N GLU A 97 -5.58 8.88 13.08
CA GLU A 97 -7.00 8.88 13.45
C GLU A 97 -7.20 9.12 14.96
N MET A 98 -6.45 8.40 15.79
CA MET A 98 -6.50 8.53 17.26
C MET A 98 -5.99 9.89 17.75
N ALA A 99 -5.01 10.48 17.07
CA ALA A 99 -4.52 11.82 17.36
C ALA A 99 -5.55 12.93 17.03
N GLY A 100 -6.66 12.58 16.38
CA GLY A 100 -7.67 13.53 15.94
C GLY A 100 -7.21 14.40 14.77
N GLU A 101 -6.17 13.95 14.03
CA GLU A 101 -5.70 14.65 12.84
C GLU A 101 -6.80 14.68 11.80
N ARG A 102 -7.28 15.88 11.49
CA ARG A 102 -8.46 16.07 10.63
C ARG A 102 -8.15 15.89 9.15
N ALA A 103 -6.88 16.02 8.76
CA ALA A 103 -6.45 15.90 7.38
C ALA A 103 -6.00 14.47 7.11
N GLY A 104 -6.81 13.69 6.38
CA GLY A 104 -6.39 12.43 5.79
C GLY A 104 -5.55 12.64 4.53
N THR A 105 -5.55 11.65 3.64
CA THR A 105 -4.80 11.72 2.37
C THR A 105 -5.67 12.33 1.29
N THR A 106 -5.07 13.16 0.44
CA THR A 106 -5.81 13.88 -0.61
C THR A 106 -5.69 13.12 -1.94
N PHE A 107 -6.82 12.93 -2.61
CA PHE A 107 -6.89 12.35 -3.95
C PHE A 107 -7.79 13.17 -4.88
N PRO A 108 -7.66 12.98 -6.21
CA PRO A 108 -8.63 13.46 -7.20
C PRO A 108 -10.07 13.05 -6.84
N SER A 109 -11.04 13.93 -7.07
CA SER A 109 -12.46 13.58 -6.90
C SER A 109 -12.93 12.65 -8.01
N GLY A 110 -13.91 11.80 -7.70
CA GLY A 110 -14.53 10.89 -8.66
C GLY A 110 -13.94 9.47 -8.68
N LEU A 111 -12.96 9.17 -7.82
CA LEU A 111 -12.56 7.80 -7.54
C LEU A 111 -13.66 7.09 -6.75
N ASP A 112 -14.10 5.93 -7.23
CA ASP A 112 -14.95 5.02 -6.45
C ASP A 112 -14.11 4.28 -5.37
N ASP A 113 -14.76 3.57 -4.45
CA ASP A 113 -14.08 2.84 -3.38
C ASP A 113 -12.99 1.88 -3.90
N LYS A 114 -13.20 1.24 -5.06
CA LYS A 114 -12.22 0.30 -5.63
C LYS A 114 -10.99 1.03 -6.14
N ALA A 115 -11.20 2.08 -6.92
CA ALA A 115 -10.13 2.92 -7.43
C ALA A 115 -9.39 3.61 -6.29
N LEU A 116 -10.09 4.01 -5.24
CA LEU A 116 -9.48 4.60 -4.05
C LEU A 116 -8.64 3.58 -3.26
N THR A 117 -9.09 2.33 -3.12
CA THR A 117 -8.25 1.25 -2.56
C THR A 117 -6.96 1.08 -3.36
N GLU A 118 -7.05 1.08 -4.69
CA GLU A 118 -5.89 0.94 -5.58
C GLU A 118 -4.92 2.13 -5.47
N ALA A 119 -5.45 3.36 -5.43
CA ALA A 119 -4.66 4.55 -5.19
C ALA A 119 -3.98 4.54 -3.82
N LEU A 120 -4.67 4.06 -2.78
CA LEU A 120 -4.12 3.92 -1.44
C LEU A 120 -3.04 2.84 -1.36
N LEU A 121 -3.17 1.72 -2.08
CA LEU A 121 -2.12 0.71 -2.18
C LEU A 121 -0.85 1.29 -2.80
N ILE A 122 -0.98 2.08 -3.88
CA ILE A 122 0.17 2.77 -4.47
C ILE A 122 0.74 3.79 -3.46
N TYR A 123 -0.10 4.66 -2.91
CA TYR A 123 0.33 5.74 -2.02
C TYR A 123 1.00 5.24 -0.73
N TRP A 124 0.50 4.16 -0.14
CA TRP A 124 1.05 3.65 1.12
C TRP A 124 2.13 2.60 0.93
N CYS A 125 1.99 1.70 -0.05
CA CYS A 125 2.76 0.46 -0.09
C CYS A 125 3.73 0.34 -1.27
N TYR A 126 3.51 1.04 -2.39
CA TYR A 126 4.41 0.92 -3.55
C TYR A 126 5.76 1.58 -3.25
N ALA A 127 6.83 0.84 -3.52
CA ALA A 127 8.22 1.21 -3.20
C ALA A 127 8.39 1.66 -1.73
N MET A 128 7.57 1.12 -0.82
CA MET A 128 7.68 1.41 0.60
C MET A 128 8.92 0.71 1.15
N GLU A 129 9.89 1.50 1.56
CA GLU A 129 10.91 1.07 2.51
C GLU A 129 10.25 0.92 3.87
N LEU A 130 10.42 -0.23 4.52
CA LEU A 130 9.85 -0.46 5.84
C LEU A 130 10.64 0.35 6.88
N PRO A 131 10.06 1.40 7.51
CA PRO A 131 10.76 2.20 8.52
C PRO A 131 11.10 1.41 9.79
N LEU A 132 10.37 0.33 10.05
CA LEU A 132 10.68 -0.60 11.14
C LEU A 132 11.34 -1.84 10.55
N ALA A 133 12.58 -2.12 10.99
CA ALA A 133 13.28 -3.33 10.61
C ALA A 133 12.42 -4.55 10.96
N GLU A 134 12.01 -5.30 9.94
CA GLU A 134 11.44 -6.63 10.13
C GLU A 134 12.61 -7.54 10.52
N SER A 135 12.84 -7.69 11.83
CA SER A 135 13.97 -8.43 12.38
C SER A 135 14.11 -9.81 11.72
N GLY A 136 15.14 -9.99 10.90
CA GLY A 136 15.36 -11.20 10.13
C GLY A 136 16.83 -11.42 9.76
N GLY A 137 17.73 -11.35 10.75
CA GLY A 137 19.12 -11.75 10.57
C GLY A 137 20.00 -11.31 11.74
N ALA A 138 20.52 -12.28 12.51
CA ALA A 138 21.60 -12.04 13.46
C ALA A 138 22.76 -11.27 12.79
N PRO A 139 23.52 -10.44 13.53
CA PRO A 139 24.72 -9.82 12.97
C PRO A 139 25.64 -10.92 12.44
N ALA A 140 26.00 -10.82 11.16
CA ALA A 140 27.04 -11.63 10.57
C ALA A 140 28.31 -11.53 11.43
N GLY A 141 28.94 -12.68 11.64
CA GLY A 141 29.95 -12.94 12.66
C GLY A 141 31.02 -11.85 12.80
N ARG A 142 31.40 -11.60 14.05
CA ARG A 142 32.80 -11.27 14.33
C ARG A 142 33.57 -12.60 14.32
N ALA A 143 34.45 -12.73 13.34
CA ALA A 143 35.56 -13.68 13.35
C ALA A 143 36.52 -13.38 14.51
#